data_AF-A0A4Q3TVZ6-F1
#
_entry.id   AF-A0A4Q3TVZ6-F1
#
_cell.length_a   1.000
_cell.length_b   1.000
_cell.length_c   1.000
_cell.angle_alpha   90.00
_cell.angle_beta   90.00
_cell.angle_gamma   90.00
#
_symmetry.space_group_name_H-M   'P 1'
#
loop_
_entity.id
_entity.type
_entity.pdbx_description
1 polymer ?
#
loop_
_entity_poly.entity_id
_entity_poly.type
_entity_poly.pdbx_seq_one_letter_code
_entity_poly.pdbx_strand_id
1 'polypeptide(L)'
;MSDRATGQAPSRLVAVLGPTNTGKTHLAVERMLGHASGMIGLPLRLLAREIYDRIVKLRGARAVALITGEEKIVPPRAHFFVCTVEAMPLERQVEFLAVDEIQLVADPERGHVFTQRLLHARGRFETMFLGAGTMAPLVRALVPDVEIVQRDRLSSLTYAGSKKLTRLPRRSAIVAFSTDRVYAIAELIRRQRGGAAVVMGSLSPRTRNAQVALYQSGEVDFLVATDAIGMGLNMEVDHVAFAGLRKFDGRRTR
;
A
#
# COMPACT_ATOMS: atom_id res chain seq x y z
N MET A 1 6.97 -23.03 22.23
CA MET A 1 8.11 -22.95 23.17
C MET A 1 9.00 -21.83 22.70
N SER A 2 9.12 -20.78 23.52
CA SER A 2 9.79 -19.52 23.17
C SER A 2 11.25 -19.61 23.58
N ASP A 3 12.15 -19.84 22.63
CA ASP A 3 13.58 -19.55 22.78
C ASP A 3 13.75 -18.03 22.82
N ARG A 4 13.56 -17.45 24.00
CA ARG A 4 13.98 -16.07 24.29
C ARG A 4 15.18 -16.15 25.20
N ALA A 5 16.32 -15.66 24.71
CA ALA A 5 17.48 -15.40 25.54
C ALA A 5 17.06 -14.54 26.74
N THR A 6 17.32 -15.04 27.94
CA THR A 6 16.94 -14.43 29.21
C THR A 6 17.64 -13.07 29.36
N GLY A 7 16.87 -11.98 29.42
CA GLY A 7 17.37 -10.65 29.78
C GLY A 7 16.99 -9.48 28.85
N GLN A 8 16.44 -9.73 27.65
CA GLN A 8 15.87 -8.65 26.82
C GLN A 8 14.40 -8.40 27.18
N ALA A 9 14.03 -7.12 27.33
CA ALA A 9 12.63 -6.73 27.44
C ALA A 9 11.83 -7.31 26.26
N PRO A 10 10.57 -7.75 26.47
CA PRO A 10 9.78 -8.33 25.40
C PRO A 10 9.66 -7.34 24.22
N SER A 11 9.96 -7.82 23.01
CA SER A 11 9.78 -7.06 21.77
C SER A 11 8.33 -6.56 21.70
N ARG A 12 8.15 -5.24 21.56
CA ARG A 12 6.83 -4.62 21.49
C ARG A 12 6.16 -5.05 20.19
N LEU A 13 4.96 -5.63 20.31
CA LEU A 13 4.17 -6.08 19.18
C LEU A 13 2.93 -5.22 19.05
N VAL A 14 2.83 -4.46 17.97
CA VAL A 14 1.74 -3.50 17.77
C VAL A 14 1.07 -3.70 16.41
N ALA A 15 -0.25 -3.65 16.37
CA ALA A 15 -1.04 -3.60 15.16
C ALA A 15 -1.73 -2.23 15.06
N VAL A 16 -1.27 -1.40 14.13
CA VAL A 16 -1.89 -0.11 13.84
C VAL A 16 -2.93 -0.31 12.75
N LEU A 17 -4.21 -0.28 13.14
CA LEU A 17 -5.33 -0.64 12.28
C LEU A 17 -6.24 0.55 12.02
N GLY A 18 -6.69 0.70 10.78
CA GLY A 18 -7.59 1.79 10.38
C GLY A 18 -7.84 1.81 8.87
N PRO A 19 -8.77 2.64 8.36
CA PRO A 19 -9.02 2.78 6.92
C PRO A 19 -7.77 3.27 6.15
N THR A 20 -7.83 3.32 4.82
CA THR A 20 -6.78 3.99 4.04
C THR A 20 -6.76 5.51 4.34
N ASN A 21 -5.65 6.18 4.02
CA ASN A 21 -5.44 7.60 4.31
C ASN A 21 -5.46 7.96 5.81
N THR A 22 -4.68 7.22 6.61
CA THR A 22 -4.55 7.41 8.08
C THR A 22 -3.10 7.60 8.55
N GLY A 23 -2.15 7.76 7.62
CA GLY A 23 -0.72 7.95 7.95
C GLY A 23 0.01 6.74 8.54
N LYS A 24 -0.55 5.51 8.46
CA LYS A 24 0.04 4.29 9.03
C LYS A 24 1.46 4.01 8.55
N THR A 25 1.67 3.96 7.23
CA THR A 25 2.98 3.69 6.63
C THR A 25 3.98 4.79 6.97
N HIS A 26 3.53 6.04 7.07
CA HIS A 26 4.36 7.16 7.51
C HIS A 26 4.87 6.95 8.93
N LEU A 27 3.98 6.63 9.87
CA LEU A 27 4.32 6.30 11.26
C LEU A 27 5.32 5.14 11.34
N ALA A 28 5.12 4.07 10.56
CA ALA A 28 6.02 2.93 10.56
C ALA A 28 7.42 3.30 10.08
N VAL A 29 7.53 4.11 9.02
CA VAL A 29 8.82 4.61 8.54
C VAL A 29 9.48 5.51 9.58
N GLU A 30 8.77 6.43 10.21
CA GLU A 30 9.33 7.28 11.28
C GLU A 30 9.86 6.46 12.44
N ARG A 31 9.08 5.48 12.90
CA ARG A 31 9.51 4.57 13.99
C ARG A 31 10.71 3.75 13.55
N MET A 32 10.68 3.15 12.36
CA MET A 32 11.80 2.41 11.79
C MET A 32 13.10 3.22 11.80
N LEU A 33 13.03 4.50 11.39
CA LEU A 33 14.19 5.39 11.32
C LEU A 33 14.69 5.90 12.67
N GLY A 34 13.94 5.66 13.75
CA GLY A 34 14.35 5.88 15.13
C GLY A 34 15.12 4.71 15.75
N HIS A 35 15.14 3.54 15.10
CA HIS A 35 15.92 2.37 15.52
C HIS A 35 17.25 2.27 14.75
N ALA A 36 18.24 1.53 15.26
CA ALA A 36 19.55 1.41 14.63
C ALA A 36 19.52 0.54 13.36
N SER A 37 18.52 -0.33 13.22
CA SER A 37 18.26 -1.10 12.00
C SER A 37 16.77 -1.41 11.85
N GLY A 38 16.31 -1.55 10.61
CA GLY A 38 14.89 -1.71 10.34
C GLY A 38 14.58 -2.45 9.06
N MET A 39 13.43 -3.11 9.02
CA MET A 39 12.89 -3.74 7.82
C MET A 39 11.40 -3.43 7.68
N ILE A 40 10.95 -3.08 6.47
CA ILE A 40 9.54 -2.90 6.16
C ILE A 40 9.16 -3.71 4.91
N GLY A 41 8.13 -4.55 5.06
CA GLY A 41 7.50 -5.30 3.97
C GLY A 41 6.27 -4.57 3.45
N LEU A 42 6.25 -4.30 2.14
CA LEU A 42 5.18 -3.58 1.44
C LEU A 42 4.49 -4.51 0.43
N PRO A 43 3.19 -4.35 0.18
CA PRO A 43 2.40 -5.27 -0.64
C PRO A 43 2.67 -5.12 -2.14
N LEU A 44 3.27 -4.00 -2.56
CA LEU A 44 3.47 -3.65 -3.95
C LEU A 44 4.86 -3.08 -4.17
N ARG A 45 5.45 -3.42 -5.31
CA ARG A 45 6.78 -2.96 -5.73
C ARG A 45 6.87 -1.44 -5.85
N LEU A 46 5.79 -0.82 -6.32
CA LEU A 46 5.73 0.63 -6.47
C LEU A 46 5.80 1.34 -5.11
N LEU A 47 5.11 0.82 -4.09
CA LEU A 47 5.21 1.32 -2.72
C LEU A 47 6.60 1.08 -2.13
N ALA A 48 7.17 -0.11 -2.33
CA ALA A 48 8.55 -0.39 -1.91
C ALA A 48 9.54 0.60 -2.51
N ARG A 49 9.38 0.93 -3.79
CA ARG A 49 10.24 1.91 -4.45
C ARG A 49 10.05 3.33 -3.89
N GLU A 50 8.81 3.77 -3.70
CA GLU A 50 8.51 5.09 -3.14
C GLU A 50 9.10 5.25 -1.73
N ILE A 51 8.91 4.26 -0.86
CA ILE A 51 9.46 4.28 0.50
C ILE A 51 10.99 4.21 0.49
N TYR A 52 11.58 3.40 -0.40
CA TYR A 52 13.03 3.37 -0.59
C TYR A 52 13.59 4.73 -0.97
N ASP A 53 13.07 5.36 -2.03
CA ASP A 53 13.54 6.66 -2.51
C ASP A 53 13.38 7.74 -1.42
N ARG A 54 12.29 7.68 -0.64
CA ARG A 54 12.07 8.55 0.51
C ARG A 54 13.14 8.37 1.59
N ILE A 55 13.44 7.14 1.99
CA ILE A 55 14.43 6.88 3.06
C ILE A 55 15.84 7.19 2.57
N VAL A 56 16.16 6.92 1.30
CA VAL A 56 17.44 7.29 0.69
C VAL A 56 17.68 8.79 0.78
N LYS A 57 16.67 9.62 0.55
CA LYS A 57 16.77 11.08 0.74
C LYS A 57 17.09 11.49 2.19
N LEU A 58 16.66 10.69 3.17
CA LEU A 58 16.81 10.99 4.61
C LEU A 58 18.06 10.39 5.26
N ARG A 59 18.57 9.25 4.76
CA ARG A 59 19.67 8.47 5.36
C ARG A 59 20.83 8.19 4.41
N GLY A 60 20.67 8.51 3.12
CA GLY A 60 21.66 8.25 2.08
C GLY A 60 21.58 6.82 1.52
N ALA A 61 21.94 6.68 0.24
CA ALA A 61 21.78 5.43 -0.50
C ALA A 61 22.58 4.24 0.07
N ARG A 62 23.68 4.50 0.80
CA ARG A 62 24.52 3.44 1.41
C ARG A 62 23.87 2.76 2.61
N ALA A 63 22.90 3.42 3.26
CA ALA A 63 22.25 2.93 4.47
C ALA A 63 20.97 2.13 4.18
N VAL A 64 20.49 2.10 2.92
CA VAL A 64 19.16 1.60 2.58
C VAL A 64 19.26 0.55 1.46
N ALA A 65 18.63 -0.59 1.67
CA ALA A 65 18.44 -1.63 0.69
C ALA A 65 17.02 -1.61 0.13
N LEU A 66 16.87 -1.92 -1.16
CA LEU A 66 15.61 -2.23 -1.82
C LEU A 66 15.64 -3.70 -2.24
N ILE A 67 14.67 -4.50 -1.80
CA ILE A 67 14.56 -5.91 -2.20
C ILE A 67 13.15 -6.21 -2.66
N THR A 68 12.99 -6.47 -3.94
CA THR A 68 11.75 -6.89 -4.57
C THR A 68 11.97 -8.17 -5.35
N GLY A 69 10.94 -8.69 -6.04
CA GLY A 69 11.09 -9.87 -6.90
C GLY A 69 12.02 -9.63 -8.12
N GLU A 70 12.06 -8.41 -8.64
CA GLU A 70 12.72 -8.07 -9.91
C GLU A 70 13.88 -7.09 -9.75
N GLU A 71 13.94 -6.36 -8.64
CA GLU A 71 14.99 -5.39 -8.34
C GLU A 71 15.58 -5.66 -6.95
N LYS A 72 16.91 -5.74 -6.89
CA LYS A 72 17.67 -5.95 -5.65
C LYS A 72 18.84 -4.98 -5.58
N ILE A 73 18.76 -4.00 -4.68
CA ILE A 73 19.82 -3.04 -4.36
C ILE A 73 20.19 -3.25 -2.89
N VAL A 74 21.38 -3.79 -2.62
CA VAL A 74 21.83 -4.08 -1.25
C VAL A 74 23.25 -3.56 -1.03
N PRO A 75 23.40 -2.31 -0.56
CA PRO A 75 24.70 -1.78 -0.17
C PRO A 75 25.35 -2.61 0.96
N PRO A 76 26.68 -2.69 1.04
CA PRO A 76 27.38 -3.46 2.09
C PRO A 76 27.07 -3.04 3.52
N ARG A 77 26.68 -1.77 3.73
CA ARG A 77 26.38 -1.19 5.05
C ARG A 77 24.90 -0.80 5.19
N ALA A 78 24.00 -1.50 4.51
CA ALA A 78 22.57 -1.24 4.64
C ALA A 78 22.07 -1.57 6.05
N HIS A 79 21.42 -0.60 6.69
CA HIS A 79 20.78 -0.73 8.01
C HIS A 79 19.26 -0.81 7.89
N PHE A 80 18.70 -0.24 6.82
CA PHE A 80 17.27 -0.20 6.55
C PHE A 80 16.93 -1.00 5.30
N PHE A 81 16.00 -1.93 5.41
CA PHE A 81 15.59 -2.82 4.33
C PHE A 81 14.15 -2.51 3.94
N VAL A 82 13.95 -1.99 2.73
CA VAL A 82 12.63 -1.77 2.15
C VAL A 82 12.36 -2.91 1.18
N CYS A 83 11.32 -3.68 1.45
CA CYS A 83 11.06 -4.92 0.72
C CYS A 83 9.63 -5.01 0.22
N THR A 84 9.38 -5.82 -0.80
CA THR A 84 8.07 -6.45 -0.90
C THR A 84 7.93 -7.51 0.21
N VAL A 85 6.71 -7.76 0.70
CA VAL A 85 6.46 -8.72 1.79
C VAL A 85 7.02 -10.11 1.47
N GLU A 86 6.91 -10.53 0.22
CA GLU A 86 7.45 -11.78 -0.31
C GLU A 86 8.98 -11.85 -0.25
N ALA A 87 9.65 -10.73 -0.50
CA ALA A 87 11.10 -10.66 -0.63
C ALA A 87 11.83 -10.26 0.67
N MET A 88 11.10 -10.18 1.80
CA MET A 88 11.68 -9.87 3.11
C MET A 88 12.74 -10.92 3.51
N PRO A 89 14.00 -10.54 3.76
CA PRO A 89 15.06 -11.45 4.18
C PRO A 89 14.98 -11.74 5.69
N LEU A 90 14.06 -12.62 6.10
CA LEU A 90 13.78 -12.88 7.53
C LEU A 90 14.94 -13.53 8.30
N GLU A 91 15.95 -14.06 7.61
CA GLU A 91 17.21 -14.49 8.23
C GLU A 91 17.98 -13.32 8.86
N ARG A 92 17.68 -12.08 8.45
CA ARG A 92 18.26 -10.87 9.02
C ARG A 92 17.45 -10.38 10.21
N GLN A 93 18.10 -10.35 11.37
CA GLN A 93 17.53 -9.71 12.55
C GLN A 93 17.73 -8.20 12.51
N VAL A 94 16.63 -7.47 12.67
CA VAL A 94 16.59 -6.00 12.74
C VAL A 94 15.92 -5.56 14.03
N GLU A 95 16.16 -4.34 14.46
CA GLU A 95 15.56 -3.80 15.68
C GLU A 95 14.07 -3.53 15.53
N PHE A 96 13.70 -2.97 14.38
CA PHE A 96 12.32 -2.69 14.00
C PHE A 96 11.91 -3.51 12.78
N LEU A 97 10.74 -4.15 12.83
CA LEU A 97 10.13 -4.80 11.67
C LEU A 97 8.71 -4.30 11.47
N ALA A 98 8.35 -3.96 10.22
CA ALA A 98 6.97 -3.65 9.85
C ALA A 98 6.48 -4.48 8.66
N VAL A 99 5.18 -4.77 8.65
CA VAL A 99 4.48 -5.39 7.51
C VAL A 99 3.21 -4.58 7.25
N ASP A 100 3.10 -4.06 6.03
CA ASP A 100 1.98 -3.23 5.59
C ASP A 100 0.88 -4.06 4.91
N GLU A 101 -0.35 -3.52 4.90
CA GLU A 101 -1.57 -4.13 4.36
C GLU A 101 -1.84 -5.56 4.86
N ILE A 102 -1.82 -5.78 6.18
CA ILE A 102 -2.00 -7.09 6.79
C ILE A 102 -3.34 -7.76 6.47
N GLN A 103 -4.34 -7.03 5.96
CA GLN A 103 -5.57 -7.65 5.45
C GLN A 103 -5.34 -8.57 4.26
N LEU A 104 -4.20 -8.47 3.58
CA LEU A 104 -3.81 -9.39 2.52
C LEU A 104 -3.54 -10.82 3.01
N VAL A 105 -3.54 -11.09 4.32
CA VAL A 105 -3.61 -12.48 4.82
C VAL A 105 -4.81 -13.26 4.28
N ALA A 106 -5.89 -12.55 3.93
CA ALA A 106 -7.11 -13.14 3.35
C ALA A 106 -7.02 -13.32 1.82
N ASP A 107 -5.92 -12.92 1.18
CA ASP A 107 -5.74 -13.08 -0.25
C ASP A 107 -5.54 -14.57 -0.62
N PRO A 108 -6.31 -15.14 -1.58
CA PRO A 108 -6.24 -16.56 -1.90
C PRO A 108 -4.90 -17.03 -2.49
N GLU A 109 -4.15 -16.14 -3.14
CA GLU A 109 -2.91 -16.48 -3.83
C GLU A 109 -1.70 -16.11 -2.98
N ARG A 110 -1.69 -14.90 -2.42
CA ARG A 110 -0.55 -14.30 -1.73
C ARG A 110 -0.67 -14.32 -0.22
N GLY A 111 -1.85 -14.58 0.33
CA GLY A 111 -2.13 -14.44 1.77
C GLY A 111 -1.36 -15.41 2.66
N HIS A 112 -0.90 -16.54 2.11
CA HIS A 112 -0.02 -17.47 2.82
C HIS A 112 1.28 -16.79 3.27
N VAL A 113 1.86 -15.91 2.44
CA VAL A 113 3.09 -15.17 2.79
C VAL A 113 2.81 -14.19 3.91
N PHE A 114 1.73 -13.40 3.80
CA PHE A 114 1.33 -12.43 4.82
C PHE A 114 1.02 -13.12 6.15
N THR A 115 0.37 -14.29 6.12
CA THR A 115 0.08 -15.09 7.31
C THR A 115 1.38 -15.55 7.98
N GLN A 116 2.34 -16.02 7.18
CA GLN A 116 3.65 -16.42 7.68
C GLN A 116 4.39 -15.24 8.31
N ARG A 117 4.30 -14.02 7.74
CA ARG A 117 4.88 -12.81 8.35
C ARG A 117 4.17 -12.40 9.63
N LEU A 118 2.83 -12.43 9.65
CA LEU A 118 2.04 -12.12 10.84
C LEU A 118 2.45 -13.00 12.04
N LEU A 119 2.58 -14.29 11.79
CA LEU A 119 2.86 -15.27 12.84
C LEU A 119 4.34 -15.27 13.26
N HIS A 120 5.28 -15.03 12.34
CA HIS A 120 6.70 -15.34 12.60
C HIS A 120 7.68 -14.17 12.41
N ALA A 121 7.35 -13.12 11.65
CA ALA A 121 8.28 -12.01 11.44
C ALA A 121 8.33 -11.13 12.70
N ARG A 122 9.52 -10.92 13.27
CA ARG A 122 9.73 -10.14 14.49
C ARG A 122 10.97 -9.26 14.39
N GLY A 123 10.85 -8.01 14.82
CA GLY A 123 11.97 -7.16 15.18
C GLY A 123 12.44 -7.46 16.61
N ARG A 124 13.71 -7.18 16.90
CA ARG A 124 14.29 -7.42 18.24
C ARG A 124 13.62 -6.57 19.32
N PHE A 125 13.30 -5.32 19.01
CA PHE A 125 12.71 -4.38 19.96
C PHE A 125 11.27 -4.03 19.62
N GLU A 126 10.94 -3.93 18.33
CA GLU A 126 9.61 -3.55 17.90
C GLU A 126 9.18 -4.27 16.61
N THR A 127 7.93 -4.74 16.61
CA THR A 127 7.26 -5.28 15.43
C THR A 127 5.93 -4.56 15.24
N MET A 128 5.68 -4.05 14.03
CA MET A 128 4.50 -3.27 13.69
C MET A 128 3.73 -3.87 12.49
N PHE A 129 2.49 -4.27 12.71
CA PHE A 129 1.56 -4.65 11.65
C PHE A 129 0.67 -3.47 11.29
N LEU A 130 0.54 -3.15 10.01
CA LEU A 130 -0.33 -2.09 9.52
C LEU A 130 -1.43 -2.70 8.66
N GLY A 131 -2.64 -2.19 8.75
CA GLY A 131 -3.68 -2.59 7.82
C GLY A 131 -5.08 -2.09 8.17
N ALA A 132 -6.08 -2.74 7.59
CA ALA A 132 -7.48 -2.39 7.75
C ALA A 132 -8.00 -2.65 9.17
N GLY A 133 -8.94 -1.81 9.64
CA GLY A 133 -9.61 -1.95 10.94
C GLY A 133 -10.34 -3.29 11.11
N THR A 134 -10.85 -3.85 10.01
CA THR A 134 -11.54 -5.15 9.96
C THR A 134 -10.65 -6.32 10.39
N MET A 135 -9.32 -6.15 10.42
CA MET A 135 -8.37 -7.18 10.83
C MET A 135 -8.28 -7.38 12.34
N ALA A 136 -8.84 -6.47 13.15
CA ALA A 136 -8.68 -6.50 14.60
C ALA A 136 -9.10 -7.85 15.23
N PRO A 137 -10.26 -8.46 14.89
CA PRO A 137 -10.65 -9.75 15.47
C PRO A 137 -9.66 -10.88 15.13
N LEU A 138 -9.22 -10.95 13.87
CA LEU A 138 -8.28 -11.99 13.42
C LEU A 138 -6.91 -11.81 14.08
N VAL A 139 -6.41 -10.58 14.13
CA VAL A 139 -5.11 -10.26 14.72
C VAL A 139 -5.09 -10.60 16.22
N ARG A 140 -6.16 -10.30 16.97
CA ARG A 140 -6.29 -10.72 18.38
C ARG A 140 -6.26 -12.24 18.54
N ALA A 141 -6.93 -12.97 17.64
CA ALA A 141 -7.00 -14.43 17.72
C ALA A 141 -5.66 -15.10 17.40
N LEU A 142 -4.93 -14.59 16.40
CA LEU A 142 -3.67 -15.17 15.94
C LEU A 142 -2.44 -14.70 16.73
N VAL A 143 -2.52 -13.52 17.34
CA VAL A 143 -1.41 -12.86 18.02
C VAL A 143 -1.90 -12.27 19.35
N PRO A 144 -2.07 -13.08 20.41
CA PRO A 144 -2.72 -12.65 21.65
C PRO A 144 -2.05 -11.46 22.35
N ASP A 145 -0.72 -11.34 22.27
CA ASP A 145 0.06 -10.31 22.95
C ASP A 145 0.17 -8.99 22.17
N VAL A 146 -0.57 -8.83 21.07
CA VAL A 146 -0.48 -7.63 20.22
C VAL A 146 -1.26 -6.45 20.80
N GLU A 147 -0.59 -5.31 20.92
CA GLU A 147 -1.23 -4.02 21.20
C GLU A 147 -1.96 -3.54 19.94
N ILE A 148 -3.27 -3.31 19.99
CA ILE A 148 -4.02 -2.78 18.84
C ILE A 148 -4.23 -1.28 19.02
N VAL A 149 -3.69 -0.51 18.08
CA VAL A 149 -3.86 0.95 17.99
C VAL A 149 -4.78 1.26 16.82
N GLN A 150 -5.95 1.84 17.11
CA GLN A 150 -6.87 2.29 16.06
C GLN A 150 -6.49 3.68 15.54
N ARG A 151 -6.71 3.91 14.24
CA ARG A 151 -6.49 5.20 13.59
C ARG A 151 -7.70 5.61 12.78
N ASP A 152 -8.18 6.83 12.99
CA ASP A 152 -9.27 7.41 12.22
C ASP A 152 -8.76 8.02 10.91
N ARG A 153 -9.67 8.09 9.93
CA ARG A 153 -9.40 8.66 8.61
C ARG A 153 -9.10 10.15 8.73
N LEU A 154 -8.09 10.63 8.01
CA LEU A 154 -7.71 12.04 8.01
C LEU A 154 -8.73 12.94 7.27
N SER A 155 -9.65 12.36 6.51
CA SER A 155 -10.67 13.08 5.73
C SER A 155 -12.05 12.43 5.83
N SER A 156 -13.09 13.25 5.75
CA SER A 156 -14.48 12.80 5.64
C SER A 156 -14.81 12.34 4.23
N LEU A 157 -15.71 11.35 4.11
CA LEU A 157 -16.24 10.83 2.86
C LEU A 157 -17.76 11.03 2.87
N THR A 158 -18.31 11.58 1.79
CA THR A 158 -19.75 11.77 1.62
C THR A 158 -20.21 11.19 0.30
N TYR A 159 -21.37 10.53 0.28
CA TYR A 159 -21.95 10.01 -0.95
C TYR A 159 -22.64 11.13 -1.73
N ALA A 160 -22.19 11.39 -2.96
CA ALA A 160 -22.69 12.49 -3.80
C ALA A 160 -23.84 12.09 -4.75
N GLY A 161 -24.40 10.88 -4.61
CA GLY A 161 -25.46 10.35 -5.48
C GLY A 161 -24.96 9.75 -6.81
N SER A 162 -25.88 9.17 -7.56
CA SER A 162 -25.62 8.66 -8.92
C SER A 162 -25.70 9.80 -9.95
N LYS A 163 -24.70 9.91 -10.82
CA LYS A 163 -24.63 10.92 -11.88
C LYS A 163 -24.21 10.29 -13.20
N LYS A 164 -24.71 10.84 -14.32
CA LYS A 164 -24.18 10.52 -15.66
C LYS A 164 -22.70 10.92 -15.72
N LEU A 165 -21.88 10.16 -16.45
CA LEU A 165 -20.44 10.45 -16.65
C LEU A 165 -20.20 11.90 -17.07
N THR A 166 -21.07 12.42 -17.94
CA THR A 166 -21.01 13.78 -18.47
C THR A 166 -21.31 14.86 -17.44
N ARG A 167 -21.83 14.52 -16.26
CA ARG A 167 -22.17 15.45 -15.16
C ARG A 167 -21.27 15.29 -13.93
N LEU A 168 -20.21 14.51 -14.06
CA LEU A 168 -19.22 14.38 -13.00
C LEU A 168 -18.46 15.71 -12.83
N PRO A 169 -18.10 16.08 -11.58
CA PRO A 169 -17.28 17.25 -11.35
C PRO A 169 -15.90 17.07 -12.01
N ARG A 170 -15.24 18.19 -12.34
CA ARG A 170 -13.82 18.17 -12.68
C ARG A 170 -13.03 17.54 -11.53
N ARG A 171 -11.83 17.04 -11.80
CA ARG A 171 -10.99 16.33 -10.81
C ARG A 171 -11.63 15.02 -10.31
N SER A 172 -12.37 14.33 -11.17
CA SER A 172 -12.96 13.02 -10.85
C SER A 172 -12.05 11.87 -11.26
N ALA A 173 -11.81 10.94 -10.34
CA ALA A 173 -11.31 9.60 -10.64
C ALA A 173 -12.48 8.62 -10.87
N ILE A 174 -12.59 8.08 -12.08
CA ILE A 174 -13.63 7.16 -12.51
C ILE A 174 -13.08 5.74 -12.50
N VAL A 175 -13.60 4.89 -11.61
CA VAL A 175 -13.19 3.50 -11.45
C VAL A 175 -14.10 2.58 -12.26
N ALA A 176 -13.51 1.77 -13.14
CA ALA A 176 -14.18 0.73 -13.90
C ALA A 176 -13.41 -0.60 -13.78
N PHE A 177 -14.13 -1.72 -13.82
CA PHE A 177 -13.54 -3.03 -13.51
C PHE A 177 -13.14 -3.86 -14.76
N SER A 178 -13.09 -3.25 -15.95
CA SER A 178 -12.54 -3.88 -17.15
C SER A 178 -11.77 -2.88 -18.00
N THR A 179 -10.71 -3.36 -18.66
CA THR A 179 -9.87 -2.59 -19.58
C THR A 179 -10.69 -1.92 -20.67
N ASP A 180 -11.62 -2.66 -21.29
CA ASP A 180 -12.47 -2.14 -22.36
C ASP A 180 -13.36 -0.99 -21.88
N ARG A 181 -13.91 -1.10 -20.66
CA ARG A 181 -14.71 -0.02 -20.07
C ARG A 181 -13.87 1.20 -19.73
N VAL A 182 -12.65 1.00 -19.21
CA VAL A 182 -11.73 2.09 -18.93
C VAL A 182 -11.45 2.89 -20.21
N TYR A 183 -11.12 2.22 -21.31
CA TYR A 183 -10.87 2.91 -22.58
C TYR A 183 -12.13 3.56 -23.16
N ALA A 184 -13.28 2.88 -23.13
CA ALA A 184 -14.53 3.45 -23.63
C ALA A 184 -14.96 4.71 -22.86
N ILE A 185 -14.82 4.70 -21.54
CA ILE A 185 -15.10 5.86 -20.68
C ILE A 185 -14.09 6.97 -20.95
N ALA A 186 -12.79 6.64 -21.03
CA ALA A 186 -11.75 7.62 -21.31
C ALA A 186 -11.97 8.32 -22.64
N GLU A 187 -12.32 7.58 -23.70
CA GLU A 187 -12.62 8.14 -25.02
C GLU A 187 -13.85 9.05 -25.00
N LEU A 188 -14.92 8.64 -24.31
CA LEU A 188 -16.12 9.46 -24.12
C LEU A 188 -15.78 10.79 -23.42
N ILE A 189 -14.97 10.74 -22.36
CA ILE A 189 -14.55 11.93 -21.61
C ILE A 189 -13.64 12.80 -22.46
N ARG A 190 -12.67 12.24 -23.19
CA ARG A 190 -11.79 13.01 -24.10
C ARG A 190 -12.61 13.80 -25.13
N ARG A 191 -13.60 13.16 -25.75
CA ARG A 191 -14.48 13.82 -26.75
C ARG A 191 -15.32 14.96 -26.20
N GLN A 192 -15.77 14.85 -24.94
CA GLN A 192 -16.72 15.81 -24.37
C GLN A 192 -16.09 16.85 -23.44
N ARG A 193 -14.92 16.55 -22.86
CA ARG A 193 -14.28 17.33 -21.79
C ARG A 193 -12.82 17.67 -22.07
N GLY A 194 -12.27 17.26 -23.21
CA GLY A 194 -10.93 17.66 -23.68
C GLY A 194 -9.78 16.76 -23.25
N GLY A 195 -9.91 15.97 -22.16
CA GLY A 195 -8.82 15.09 -21.74
C GLY A 195 -9.16 14.14 -20.59
N ALA A 196 -8.47 12.99 -20.56
CA ALA A 196 -8.52 12.02 -19.48
C ALA A 196 -7.15 11.30 -19.34
N ALA A 197 -6.68 11.09 -18.12
CA ALA A 197 -5.60 10.16 -17.83
C ALA A 197 -6.17 8.75 -17.71
N VAL A 198 -5.39 7.73 -18.09
CA VAL A 198 -5.79 6.33 -17.99
C VAL A 198 -4.80 5.55 -17.13
N VAL A 199 -5.28 4.91 -16.06
CA VAL A 199 -4.44 4.11 -15.16
C VAL A 199 -5.01 2.71 -14.97
N MET A 200 -4.25 1.69 -15.35
CA MET A 200 -4.64 0.29 -15.21
C MET A 200 -3.48 -0.52 -14.66
N GLY A 201 -3.78 -1.62 -13.97
CA GLY A 201 -2.76 -2.50 -13.37
C GLY A 201 -1.78 -3.10 -14.40
N SER A 202 -2.20 -3.27 -15.65
CA SER A 202 -1.38 -3.77 -16.76
C SER A 202 -0.35 -2.77 -17.29
N LEU A 203 -0.48 -1.47 -16.95
CA LEU A 203 0.45 -0.45 -17.41
C LEU A 203 1.79 -0.53 -16.66
N SER A 204 2.88 -0.30 -17.39
CA SER A 204 4.21 -0.20 -16.79
C SER A 204 4.25 0.86 -15.68
N PRO A 205 5.09 0.72 -14.63
CA PRO A 205 5.21 1.72 -13.58
C PRO A 205 5.50 3.13 -14.12
N ARG A 206 6.38 3.24 -15.13
CA ARG A 206 6.70 4.53 -15.78
C ARG A 206 5.47 5.15 -16.43
N THR A 207 4.69 4.36 -17.18
CA THR A 207 3.47 4.82 -17.84
C THR A 207 2.41 5.23 -16.83
N ARG A 208 2.21 4.45 -15.76
CA ARG A 208 1.27 4.82 -14.68
C ARG A 208 1.64 6.14 -14.05
N ASN A 209 2.90 6.32 -13.64
CA ASN A 209 3.35 7.55 -13.01
C ASN A 209 3.21 8.77 -13.94
N ALA A 210 3.49 8.62 -15.24
CA ALA A 210 3.27 9.68 -16.21
C ALA A 210 1.78 10.06 -16.34
N GLN A 211 0.87 9.08 -16.39
CA GLN A 211 -0.58 9.34 -16.45
C GLN A 211 -1.10 10.02 -15.18
N VAL A 212 -0.59 9.60 -14.01
CA VAL A 212 -0.90 10.29 -12.74
C VAL A 212 -0.35 11.71 -12.73
N ALA A 213 0.85 11.93 -13.25
CA ALA A 213 1.44 13.27 -13.33
C ALA A 213 0.61 14.22 -14.20
N LEU A 214 0.11 13.77 -15.36
CA LEU A 214 -0.79 14.56 -16.22
C LEU A 214 -2.07 14.98 -15.48
N TYR A 215 -2.64 14.07 -14.69
CA TYR A 215 -3.79 14.39 -13.87
C TYR A 215 -3.40 15.38 -12.77
N GLN A 216 -2.32 15.14 -12.03
CA GLN A 216 -1.89 15.99 -10.92
C GLN A 216 -1.46 17.40 -11.35
N SER A 217 -0.87 17.57 -12.53
CA SER A 217 -0.50 18.86 -13.10
C SER A 217 -1.70 19.70 -13.56
N GLY A 218 -2.87 19.07 -13.68
CA GLY A 218 -4.08 19.71 -14.21
C GLY A 218 -4.14 19.77 -15.74
N GLU A 219 -3.19 19.13 -16.45
CA GLU A 219 -3.26 18.96 -17.91
C GLU A 219 -4.52 18.18 -18.33
N VAL A 220 -5.00 17.28 -17.46
CA VAL A 220 -6.30 16.61 -17.62
C VAL A 220 -7.10 16.64 -16.31
N ASP A 221 -8.40 16.90 -16.43
CA ASP A 221 -9.30 16.97 -15.26
C ASP A 221 -9.82 15.62 -14.79
N PHE A 222 -9.71 14.58 -15.60
CA PHE A 222 -10.33 13.28 -15.32
C PHE A 222 -9.27 12.19 -15.32
N LEU A 223 -9.39 11.29 -14.37
CA LEU A 223 -8.63 10.05 -14.31
C LEU A 223 -9.61 8.89 -14.50
N VAL A 224 -9.36 8.01 -15.46
CA VAL A 224 -10.16 6.79 -15.64
C VAL A 224 -9.27 5.59 -15.34
N ALA A 225 -9.71 4.72 -14.45
CA ALA A 225 -8.83 3.68 -13.94
C ALA A 225 -9.53 2.39 -13.56
N THR A 226 -8.74 1.33 -13.42
CA THR A 226 -9.17 0.14 -12.68
C THR A 226 -8.99 0.32 -11.17
N ASP A 227 -9.42 -0.67 -10.40
CA ASP A 227 -9.19 -0.76 -8.95
C ASP A 227 -7.69 -0.76 -8.55
N ALA A 228 -6.79 -0.85 -9.53
CA ALA A 228 -5.35 -0.68 -9.34
C ALA A 228 -4.96 0.69 -8.77
N ILE A 229 -5.82 1.73 -8.83
CA ILE A 229 -5.54 3.02 -8.16
C ILE A 229 -5.76 2.98 -6.65
N GLY A 230 -6.50 1.98 -6.15
CA GLY A 230 -6.81 1.85 -4.73
C GLY A 230 -5.59 1.51 -3.86
N MET A 231 -4.49 1.08 -4.49
CA MET A 231 -3.24 0.72 -3.80
C MET A 231 -2.04 1.17 -4.62
N GLY A 232 -1.05 1.77 -3.95
CA GLY A 232 0.28 1.95 -4.52
C GLY A 232 0.49 3.15 -5.43
N LEU A 233 -0.46 4.09 -5.47
CA LEU A 233 -0.28 5.39 -6.12
C LEU A 233 -0.62 6.50 -5.12
N ASN A 234 0.33 7.41 -4.90
CA ASN A 234 0.09 8.62 -4.13
C ASN A 234 -0.45 9.71 -5.07
N MET A 235 -1.75 10.02 -4.96
CA MET A 235 -2.42 11.03 -5.77
C MET A 235 -3.50 11.76 -4.98
N GLU A 236 -3.72 13.02 -5.33
CA GLU A 236 -4.75 13.87 -4.74
C GLU A 236 -6.03 13.73 -5.55
N VAL A 237 -7.07 13.18 -4.92
CA VAL A 237 -8.36 12.94 -5.57
C VAL A 237 -9.48 13.46 -4.68
N ASP A 238 -10.23 14.43 -5.21
CA ASP A 238 -11.34 15.07 -4.50
C ASP A 238 -12.66 14.31 -4.70
N HIS A 239 -12.80 13.61 -5.83
CA HIS A 239 -14.02 12.92 -6.19
C HIS A 239 -13.74 11.56 -6.84
N VAL A 240 -14.40 10.51 -6.34
CA VAL A 240 -14.33 9.15 -6.91
C VAL A 240 -15.71 8.74 -7.42
N ALA A 241 -15.78 8.28 -8.66
CA ALA A 241 -16.98 7.76 -9.29
C ALA A 241 -16.79 6.29 -9.68
N PHE A 242 -17.74 5.43 -9.34
CA PHE A 242 -17.75 4.04 -9.79
C PHE A 242 -18.62 3.91 -11.04
N ALA A 243 -18.02 3.51 -12.17
CA ALA A 243 -18.73 3.28 -13.43
C ALA A 243 -19.48 1.93 -13.46
N GLY A 244 -19.25 1.10 -12.46
CA GLY A 244 -19.98 -0.12 -12.19
C GLY A 244 -19.70 -0.58 -10.77
N LEU A 245 -20.56 -1.43 -10.22
CA LEU A 245 -20.39 -2.04 -8.91
C LEU A 245 -20.06 -3.53 -8.99
N ARG A 246 -19.97 -4.06 -10.20
CA ARG A 246 -19.72 -5.49 -10.48
C ARG A 246 -18.35 -5.67 -11.13
N LYS A 247 -17.58 -6.62 -10.64
CA LYS A 247 -16.24 -7.01 -11.11
C LYS A 247 -16.18 -8.53 -11.31
N PHE A 248 -15.44 -8.98 -12.31
CA PHE A 248 -15.02 -10.37 -12.42
C PHE A 248 -13.72 -10.58 -11.64
N ASP A 249 -13.72 -11.49 -10.68
CA ASP A 249 -12.58 -11.77 -9.79
C ASP A 249 -11.68 -12.93 -10.28
N GLY A 250 -11.88 -13.40 -11.52
CA GLY A 250 -11.23 -14.60 -12.06
C GLY A 250 -12.07 -15.87 -11.90
N ARG A 251 -13.09 -15.86 -11.03
CA ARG A 251 -13.99 -17.01 -10.81
C ARG A 251 -15.45 -16.66 -11.06
N ARG A 252 -15.94 -15.54 -10.54
CA ARG A 252 -17.34 -15.12 -10.65
C ARG A 252 -17.44 -13.60 -10.78
N THR A 253 -18.56 -13.14 -11.34
CA THR A 253 -18.89 -11.71 -11.31
C THR A 253 -19.58 -11.39 -9.99
N ARG A 254 -19.06 -10.42 -9.24
CA ARG A 254 -19.63 -9.91 -7.98
C ARG A 254 -19.72 -8.40 -8.03
#